data_AF-A0A1G6IZS4-F1
#
_entry.id   AF-A0A1G6IZS4-F1
#
_cell.length_a   1.000
_cell.length_b   1.000
_cell.length_c   1.000
_cell.angle_alpha   90.00
_cell.angle_beta   90.00
_cell.angle_gamma   90.00
#
_symmetry.space_group_name_H-M   'P 1'
#
loop_
_entity.id
_entity.type
_entity.pdbx_description
1 polymer ?
#
loop_
_entity_poly.entity_id
_entity_poly.type
_entity_poly.pdbx_seq_one_letter_code
_entity_poly.pdbx_strand_id
1 'polypeptide(L)' 'MTTSNRYRVIIRCPACGEKYILRGKRNEEGEYETGFKQCICGNEEQLNIEVSPE' A
#
# COMPACT_ATOMS: atom_id res chain seq x y z
N MET A 1 -7.76 -24.10 -2.87
CA MET A 1 -8.39 -22.92 -3.50
C MET A 1 -7.74 -21.68 -2.91
N THR A 2 -6.68 -21.18 -3.52
CA THR A 2 -5.98 -19.97 -3.03
C THR A 2 -6.74 -18.76 -3.55
N THR A 3 -7.72 -18.30 -2.78
CA THR A 3 -8.40 -17.03 -3.00
C THR A 3 -7.32 -15.95 -3.01
N SER A 4 -6.97 -15.49 -4.20
CA SER A 4 -6.04 -14.39 -4.41
C SER A 4 -6.72 -13.13 -3.86
N ASN A 5 -6.67 -12.93 -2.55
CA ASN A 5 -7.26 -11.78 -1.91
C ASN A 5 -6.45 -10.57 -2.38
N ARG A 6 -6.97 -9.93 -3.43
CA ARG A 6 -6.47 -8.66 -3.93
C ARG A 6 -6.93 -7.61 -2.94
N TYR A 7 -6.00 -6.77 -2.51
CA TYR A 7 -6.29 -5.67 -1.63
C TYR A 7 -6.02 -4.38 -2.36
N ARG A 8 -6.93 -3.42 -2.20
CA ARG A 8 -6.67 -2.04 -2.58
C ARG A 8 -5.93 -1.38 -1.44
N VAL A 9 -4.74 -0.85 -1.73
CA VAL A 9 -3.91 -0.12 -0.77
C VAL A 9 -3.84 1.33 -1.21
N ILE A 10 -4.26 2.24 -0.36
CA ILE A 10 -4.21 3.68 -0.60
C ILE A 10 -3.17 4.25 0.33
N ILE A 11 -2.16 4.91 -0.23
CA ILE A 11 -1.07 5.53 0.53
C ILE A 11 -1.16 7.04 0.33
N ARG A 12 -1.17 7.82 1.42
CA ARG A 12 -1.12 9.28 1.37
C ARG A 12 0.11 9.80 2.10
N CYS A 13 0.87 10.64 1.42
CA CYS A 13 2.03 11.30 2.01
C CYS A 13 1.61 12.62 2.68
N PRO A 14 1.75 12.78 4.00
CA PRO A 14 1.43 14.05 4.65
C PRO A 14 2.47 15.15 4.36
N ALA A 15 3.69 14.79 3.96
CA ALA A 15 4.74 15.76 3.67
C ALA A 15 4.50 16.54 2.36
N CYS A 16 3.98 15.89 1.31
CA CYS A 16 3.75 16.51 0.01
C CYS A 16 2.30 16.45 -0.48
N GLY A 17 1.43 15.68 0.18
CA GLY A 17 0.03 15.51 -0.20
C GLY A 17 -0.23 14.44 -1.27
N GLU A 18 0.81 13.76 -1.77
CA GLU A 18 0.66 12.78 -2.85
C GLU A 18 -0.15 11.56 -2.43
N LYS A 19 -0.97 11.03 -3.35
CA LYS A 19 -1.85 9.89 -3.11
C LYS A 19 -1.58 8.78 -4.11
N TYR A 20 -1.15 7.62 -3.59
CA TYR A 20 -0.95 6.41 -4.38
C TYR A 20 -2.10 5.43 -4.16
N ILE A 21 -2.60 4.82 -5.24
CA ILE A 21 -3.60 3.76 -5.17
C ILE A 21 -2.99 2.53 -5.83
N LEU A 22 -2.66 1.54 -5.02
CA LEU A 22 -1.96 0.33 -5.43
C LEU A 22 -2.85 -0.88 -5.23
N ARG A 23 -2.53 -1.94 -5.98
CA ARG A 23 -3.13 -3.26 -5.79
C ARG A 23 -2.09 -4.14 -5.14
N GLY A 24 -2.33 -4.49 -3.89
CA GLY A 24 -1.48 -5.39 -3.13
C GLY A 24 -1.97 -6.84 -3.20
N LYS A 25 -1.05 -7.76 -2.94
CA LYS A 25 -1.38 -9.15 -2.63
C LYS A 25 -0.99 -9.41 -1.18
N ARG A 26 -1.74 -10.30 -0.54
CA ARG A 26 -1.37 -10.82 0.77
C ARG A 26 -0.51 -12.06 0.57
N ASN A 27 0.69 -12.08 1.16
CA ASN A 27 1.54 -13.27 1.16
C ASN A 27 1.01 -14.32 2.16
N GLU A 28 1.58 -15.51 2.15
CA GLU A 28 1.18 -16.61 3.04
C GLU A 28 1.43 -16.29 4.53
N GLU A 29 2.37 -15.39 4.81
CA GLU A 29 2.69 -14.89 6.16
C GLU A 29 1.72 -13.79 6.64
N GLY A 30 0.84 -13.32 5.76
CA GLY A 30 -0.19 -12.36 6.07
C GLY A 30 0.18 -10.89 5.88
N GLU A 31 1.39 -10.60 5.36
CA GLU A 31 1.87 -9.27 4.99
C GLU A 31 1.30 -8.82 3.63
N TYR A 32 1.19 -7.50 3.45
CA TYR A 32 0.68 -6.88 2.23
C TYR A 32 1.83 -6.37 1.36
N GLU A 33 2.14 -7.09 0.28
CA GLU A 33 3.11 -6.62 -0.71
C GLU A 33 2.45 -5.73 -1.76
N THR A 34 2.90 -4.48 -1.84
CA THR A 34 2.43 -3.48 -2.82
C THR A 34 3.55 -2.99 -3.75
N GLY A 35 4.82 -3.28 -3.43
CA GLY A 35 5.99 -2.78 -4.15
C GLY A 35 6.31 -1.31 -3.90
N PHE A 36 5.55 -0.63 -3.04
CA PHE A 36 5.81 0.77 -2.67
C PHE A 36 7.04 0.86 -1.76
N LYS A 37 8.03 1.66 -2.15
CA LYS A 37 9.27 1.89 -1.37
C LYS A 37 9.30 3.25 -0.69
N GLN A 38 8.99 4.31 -1.43
CA GLN A 38 9.04 5.68 -0.94
C GLN A 38 8.12 6.60 -1.74
N CYS A 39 7.72 7.71 -1.13
CA CYS A 39 7.04 8.78 -1.86
C CYS A 39 8.03 9.52 -2.77
N ILE A 40 7.53 10.10 -3.86
CA ILE A 40 8.34 10.88 -4.82
C ILE A 40 9.03 12.10 -4.19
N CYS A 41 8.50 12.62 -3.08
CA CYS A 41 9.13 13.72 -2.34
C CYS A 41 10.29 13.25 -1.44
N GLY A 42 10.63 11.96 -1.45
CA GLY A 42 11.64 11.35 -0.58
C GLY A 42 11.14 11.00 0.82
N ASN A 43 9.83 11.13 1.09
CA ASN A 43 9.26 10.73 2.37
C ASN A 43 9.08 9.20 2.41
N GLU A 44 9.81 8.56 3.31
CA GLU A 44 9.75 7.11 3.56
C GLU A 44 9.01 6.78 4.86
N GLU A 45 8.79 7.78 5.71
CA GLU A 45 8.19 7.63 7.03
C GLU A 45 6.83 8.32 7.11
N GLN A 46 6.04 8.02 8.15
CA GLN A 46 4.78 8.71 8.45
C GLN A 46 3.76 8.71 7.29
N LEU A 47 3.77 7.68 6.44
CA LEU A 47 2.80 7.53 5.37
C LEU A 47 1.48 7.01 5.92
N ASN A 48 0.37 7.61 5.51
CA ASN A 48 -0.96 7.14 5.87
C ASN A 48 -1.38 6.03 4.90
N ILE A 49 -1.48 4.79 5.39
CA ILE A 49 -1.79 3.61 4.59
C ILE A 49 -3.17 3.08 4.96
N GLU A 50 -4.09 3.03 3.99
CA GLU A 50 -5.42 2.45 4.12
C GLU A 50 -5.49 1.18 3.26
N VAL A 51 -5.85 0.05 3.87
CA VAL A 51 -6.01 -1.24 3.16
C VAL A 51 -7.47 -1.64 3.18
N SER A 52 -8.02 -2.03 2.03
CA SER A 52 -9.37 -2.58 1.93
C SER A 52 -9.39 -3.81 1.01
N PRO A 53 -10.13 -4.87 1.37
CA PRO A 53 -10.38 -5.97 0.43
C PRO A 53 -11.15 -5.44 -0.78
N GLU A 54 -10.79 -5.90 -1.98
CA GLU A 54 -11.54 -5.63 -3.23
C GLU A 54 -12.81 -6.47 -3.32
#